data_AF-A0A845QW94-F1
#
_entry.id   AF-A0A845QW94-F1
#
_cell.length_a   1.000
_cell.length_b   1.000
_cell.length_c   1.000
_cell.angle_alpha   90.00
_cell.angle_beta   90.00
_cell.angle_gamma   90.00
#
_symmetry.space_group_name_H-M   'P 1'
#
loop_
_entity.id
_entity.type
_entity.pdbx_description
1 polymer ?
#
loop_
_entity_poly.entity_id
_entity_poly.type
_entity_poly.pdbx_seq_one_letter_code
_entity_poly.pdbx_strand_id
1 'polypeptide(L)'
;MNNKLRCFLCGEELKEGISDVRAGWGRYRVRFYGVRALICEGCGDTIFSKYDVYIVQSLSKLFLELSFENRPKKMDLTNIYDLFIEDKNLIHSIDINNLNLYEKEGIFSFDRREIEVYLNSNIMHA
;
A
#
# COMPACT_ATOMS: atom_id res chain seq x y z
N MET A 1 -30.34 7.30 11.13
CA MET A 1 -30.05 5.86 11.36
C MET A 1 -28.58 5.65 11.07
N ASN A 2 -27.77 5.26 12.06
CA ASN A 2 -26.37 4.90 11.82
C ASN A 2 -26.34 3.53 11.14
N ASN A 3 -26.12 3.52 9.83
CA ASN A 3 -26.03 2.28 9.07
C ASN A 3 -24.62 1.70 9.26
N LYS A 4 -24.46 0.87 10.28
CA LYS A 4 -23.19 0.18 10.55
C LYS A 4 -22.95 -0.89 9.49
N LEU A 5 -21.76 -0.89 8.89
CA LEU A 5 -21.35 -1.93 7.95
C LEU A 5 -21.20 -3.26 8.70
N ARG A 6 -21.70 -4.34 8.11
CA ARG A 6 -21.68 -5.70 8.68
C ARG A 6 -20.79 -6.61 7.87
N CYS A 7 -20.03 -7.47 8.55
CA CYS A 7 -19.21 -8.49 7.92
C CYS A 7 -20.09 -9.51 7.20
N PHE A 8 -19.79 -9.78 5.93
CA PHE A 8 -20.56 -10.73 5.13
C PHE A 8 -20.34 -12.20 5.58
N LEU A 9 -19.26 -12.49 6.31
CA LEU A 9 -18.95 -13.84 6.80
C LEU A 9 -19.65 -14.17 8.12
N CYS A 10 -19.64 -13.25 9.10
CA CYS A 10 -20.16 -13.52 10.45
C CYS A 10 -21.25 -12.57 10.97
N GLY A 11 -21.58 -11.50 10.22
CA GLY A 11 -22.62 -10.53 10.60
C GLY A 11 -22.23 -9.49 11.66
N GLU A 12 -21.02 -9.59 12.24
CA GLU A 12 -20.52 -8.62 13.20
C GLU A 12 -20.14 -7.28 12.56
N GLU A 13 -19.95 -6.25 13.38
CA GLU A 13 -19.61 -4.89 12.92
C GLU A 13 -18.23 -4.84 12.25
N LEU A 14 -18.13 -4.03 11.19
CA LEU A 14 -16.89 -3.66 10.52
C LEU A 14 -16.45 -2.27 11.00
N LYS A 15 -15.18 -2.13 11.36
CA LYS A 15 -14.56 -0.85 11.74
C LYS A 15 -13.39 -0.51 10.84
N GLU A 16 -13.23 0.78 10.55
CA GLU A 16 -12.03 1.27 9.88
C GLU A 16 -10.79 1.00 10.75
N GLY A 17 -9.71 0.57 10.10
CA GLY A 17 -8.45 0.28 10.74
C GLY A 17 -7.32 0.11 9.74
N ILE A 18 -6.18 -0.34 10.26
CA ILE A 18 -4.98 -0.65 9.48
C ILE A 18 -4.75 -2.16 9.53
N SER A 19 -4.49 -2.75 8.38
CA SER A 19 -4.21 -4.17 8.23
C SER A 19 -2.98 -4.40 7.35
N ASP A 20 -2.60 -5.67 7.22
CA ASP A 20 -1.55 -6.13 6.34
C ASP A 20 -2.13 -6.90 5.15
N VAL A 21 -1.53 -6.71 3.98
CA VAL A 21 -1.97 -7.34 2.73
C VAL A 21 -0.86 -8.17 2.14
N ARG A 22 -1.13 -9.45 1.88
CA ARG A 22 -0.24 -10.29 1.09
C ARG A 22 -0.61 -10.16 -0.38
N ALA A 23 0.37 -9.82 -1.20
CA ALA A 23 0.19 -9.67 -2.63
C ALA A 23 1.42 -10.19 -3.38
N GLY A 24 1.39 -10.05 -4.70
CA GLY A 24 2.47 -10.48 -5.55
C GLY A 24 2.07 -10.53 -7.02
N TRP A 25 3.08 -10.62 -7.88
CA TRP A 25 2.89 -10.75 -9.32
C TRP A 25 3.70 -11.94 -9.85
N GLY A 26 3.04 -12.86 -10.56
CA GLY A 26 3.66 -14.10 -10.99
C GLY A 26 4.17 -14.94 -9.80
N ARG A 27 5.49 -15.19 -9.73
CA ARG A 27 6.14 -15.93 -8.62
C ARG A 27 6.57 -15.05 -7.45
N TYR A 28 6.60 -13.73 -7.64
CA TYR A 28 7.00 -12.80 -6.60
C TYR A 28 5.89 -12.66 -5.55
N ARG A 29 6.27 -12.50 -4.29
CA ARG A 29 5.38 -12.35 -3.14
C ARG A 29 5.93 -11.26 -2.24
N VAL A 30 5.03 -10.41 -1.75
CA VAL A 30 5.34 -9.28 -0.85
C VAL A 30 4.20 -9.13 0.16
N ARG A 31 4.55 -8.80 1.41
CA ARG A 31 3.59 -8.42 2.45
C ARG A 31 3.67 -6.92 2.67
N PHE A 32 2.55 -6.23 2.48
CA PHE A 32 2.39 -4.80 2.74
C PHE A 32 1.82 -4.59 4.14
N TYR A 33 2.40 -3.66 4.90
CA TYR A 33 1.91 -3.18 6.19
C TYR A 33 1.39 -1.75 6.03
N GLY A 34 0.48 -1.32 6.92
CA GLY A 34 0.01 0.06 6.91
C GLY A 34 -1.14 0.34 5.93
N VAL A 35 -1.85 -0.69 5.47
CA VAL A 35 -2.93 -0.55 4.46
C VAL A 35 -4.27 -0.33 5.17
N ARG A 36 -5.06 0.66 4.74
CA ARG A 36 -6.40 0.89 5.29
C ARG A 36 -7.35 -0.25 4.94
N ALA A 37 -8.18 -0.63 5.89
CA ALA A 37 -9.19 -1.68 5.73
C ALA A 37 -10.40 -1.43 6.61
N LEU A 38 -11.52 -2.06 6.27
CA LEU A 38 -12.58 -2.37 7.22
C LEU A 38 -12.29 -3.73 7.84
N ILE A 39 -12.17 -3.78 9.16
CA ILE A 39 -11.80 -4.96 9.94
C ILE A 39 -13.03 -5.41 10.74
N CYS A 40 -13.37 -6.69 10.63
CA CYS A 40 -14.46 -7.27 11.41
C CYS A 40 -14.04 -7.51 12.86
N GLU A 41 -14.82 -6.99 13.81
CA GLU A 41 -14.54 -7.18 15.24
C GLU A 41 -14.80 -8.61 15.74
N GLY A 42 -15.59 -9.39 15.01
CA GLY A 42 -15.93 -10.77 15.38
C GLY A 42 -14.94 -11.81 14.88
N CYS A 43 -14.69 -11.84 13.57
CA CYS A 43 -13.85 -12.87 12.93
C CYS A 43 -12.48 -12.37 12.44
N GLY A 44 -12.21 -11.07 12.49
CA GLY A 44 -10.97 -10.48 12.01
C GLY A 44 -10.84 -10.38 10.48
N ASP A 45 -11.90 -10.71 9.73
CA ASP A 45 -11.91 -10.58 8.27
C ASP A 45 -11.74 -9.11 7.84
N THR A 46 -11.10 -8.90 6.69
CA THR A 46 -10.71 -7.58 6.22
C THR A 46 -11.24 -7.29 4.82
N ILE A 47 -11.86 -6.12 4.67
CA ILE A 47 -12.38 -5.62 3.40
C ILE A 47 -11.58 -4.39 3.01
N PHE A 48 -10.97 -4.46 1.84
CA PHE A 48 -10.19 -3.38 1.25
C PHE A 48 -11.01 -2.66 0.18
N SER A 49 -10.85 -1.34 0.06
CA SER A 49 -11.48 -0.64 -1.05
C SER A 49 -10.83 -1.03 -2.39
N LYS A 50 -11.52 -0.77 -3.49
CA LYS A 50 -10.94 -0.92 -4.85
C LYS A 50 -9.59 -0.21 -4.97
N TYR A 51 -9.45 0.94 -4.31
CA TYR A 51 -8.24 1.74 -4.41
C TYR A 51 -7.10 1.21 -3.54
N ASP A 52 -7.40 0.67 -2.35
CA ASP A 52 -6.39 0.00 -1.50
C ASP A 52 -5.79 -1.22 -2.21
N VAL A 53 -6.65 -2.04 -2.83
CA VAL A 53 -6.22 -3.19 -3.64
C VAL A 53 -5.38 -2.72 -4.83
N TYR A 54 -5.76 -1.61 -5.46
CA TYR A 54 -5.04 -1.04 -6.58
C TYR A 54 -3.62 -0.60 -6.21
N ILE A 55 -3.44 0.11 -5.08
CA ILE A 55 -2.11 0.49 -4.57
C ILE A 55 -1.22 -0.74 -4.42
N VAL A 56 -1.71 -1.75 -3.71
CA VAL A 56 -0.96 -2.97 -3.40
C VAL A 56 -0.56 -3.72 -4.68
N GLN A 57 -1.48 -3.86 -5.64
CA GLN A 57 -1.18 -4.54 -6.91
C GLN A 57 -0.15 -3.77 -7.73
N SER A 58 -0.33 -2.46 -7.87
CA SER A 58 0.55 -1.60 -8.67
C SER A 58 1.96 -1.54 -8.09
N LEU A 59 2.11 -1.41 -6.77
CA LEU A 59 3.43 -1.49 -6.12
C LEU A 59 4.06 -2.87 -6.30
N SER A 60 3.28 -3.95 -6.16
CA SER A 60 3.81 -5.30 -6.36
C SER A 60 4.31 -5.56 -7.78
N LYS A 61 3.70 -4.91 -8.79
CA LYS A 61 4.14 -4.93 -10.18
C LYS A 61 5.41 -4.08 -10.36
N LEU A 62 5.42 -2.86 -9.83
CA LEU A 62 6.56 -1.95 -9.89
C LEU A 62 7.83 -2.56 -9.30
N PHE A 63 7.72 -3.26 -8.17
CA PHE A 63 8.85 -3.98 -7.57
C PHE A 63 9.43 -5.10 -8.44
N LEU A 64 8.76 -5.56 -9.51
CA LEU A 64 9.37 -6.49 -10.45
C LEU A 64 10.46 -5.86 -11.32
N GLU A 65 10.46 -4.54 -11.44
CA GLU A 65 11.49 -3.80 -12.18
C GLU A 65 12.83 -3.81 -11.44
N LEU A 66 12.79 -3.98 -10.11
CA LEU A 66 13.97 -4.17 -9.28
C LEU A 66 14.62 -5.55 -9.53
N SER A 67 15.93 -5.61 -9.35
CA SER A 67 16.67 -6.87 -9.30
C SER A 67 16.10 -7.78 -8.21
N PHE A 68 16.18 -9.11 -8.40
CA PHE A 68 15.57 -10.08 -7.48
C PHE A 68 15.98 -9.87 -6.01
N GLU A 69 17.23 -9.50 -5.78
CA GLU A 69 17.79 -9.24 -4.44
C GLU A 69 17.22 -7.97 -3.80
N ASN A 70 16.86 -6.97 -4.61
CA ASN A 70 16.33 -5.68 -4.16
C ASN A 70 14.80 -5.65 -4.09
N ARG A 71 14.10 -6.75 -4.41
CA ARG A 71 12.63 -6.80 -4.34
C ARG A 71 12.14 -6.92 -2.89
N PRO A 72 11.28 -6.01 -2.41
CA PRO A 72 10.73 -6.09 -1.07
C PRO A 72 9.94 -7.38 -0.80
N LYS A 73 10.38 -8.21 0.16
CA LYS A 73 9.52 -9.29 0.69
C LYS A 73 8.48 -8.75 1.68
N LYS A 74 8.80 -7.63 2.31
CA LYS A 74 8.02 -6.92 3.32
C LYS A 74 8.13 -5.44 3.01
N MET A 75 7.00 -4.76 2.94
CA MET A 75 6.91 -3.35 2.60
C MET A 75 6.05 -2.64 3.64
N ASP A 76 6.56 -1.61 4.30
CA ASP A 76 5.79 -0.76 5.19
C ASP A 76 5.36 0.51 4.46
N LEU A 77 4.04 0.72 4.37
CA LEU A 77 3.43 1.88 3.75
C LEU A 77 2.89 2.89 4.78
N THR A 78 3.02 2.61 6.08
CA THR A 78 2.35 3.39 7.15
C THR A 78 2.60 4.89 7.04
N ASN A 79 3.81 5.29 6.65
CA ASN A 79 4.21 6.71 6.57
C ASN A 79 3.93 7.37 5.22
N ILE A 80 3.41 6.65 4.23
CA ILE A 80 3.17 7.18 2.88
C ILE A 80 1.80 6.82 2.31
N TYR A 81 1.01 6.00 3.02
CA TYR A 81 -0.25 5.49 2.51
C TYR A 81 -1.27 6.60 2.27
N ASP A 82 -1.27 7.61 3.12
CA ASP A 82 -2.06 8.84 2.99
C ASP A 82 -1.77 9.55 1.67
N LEU A 83 -0.51 9.65 1.23
CA LEU A 83 -0.14 10.29 -0.04
C LEU A 83 -0.78 9.59 -1.23
N PHE A 84 -0.83 8.25 -1.23
CA PHE A 84 -1.54 7.51 -2.27
C PHE A 84 -3.04 7.76 -2.21
N ILE A 85 -3.63 7.89 -1.03
CA ILE A 85 -5.06 8.13 -0.89
C ILE A 85 -5.44 9.52 -1.38
N GLU A 86 -4.59 10.52 -1.12
CA GLU A 86 -4.76 11.91 -1.55
C GLU A 86 -4.63 12.05 -3.06
N ASP A 87 -3.63 11.41 -3.69
CA ASP A 87 -3.47 11.40 -5.13
C ASP A 87 -3.46 9.98 -5.71
N LYS A 88 -4.56 9.64 -6.40
CA LYS A 88 -4.75 8.32 -7.01
C LYS A 88 -3.81 8.02 -8.17
N ASN A 89 -3.21 9.06 -8.75
CA ASN A 89 -2.27 8.93 -9.86
C ASN A 89 -0.83 8.85 -9.38
N LEU A 90 -0.54 9.14 -8.10
CA LEU A 90 0.81 9.10 -7.52
C LEU A 90 1.56 7.84 -7.91
N ILE A 91 0.90 6.68 -7.81
CA ILE A 91 1.53 5.40 -8.06
C ILE A 91 2.05 5.22 -9.50
N HIS A 92 1.48 5.94 -10.46
CA HIS A 92 1.96 5.95 -11.85
C HIS A 92 3.18 6.83 -12.06
N SER A 93 3.36 7.81 -11.18
CA SER A 93 4.50 8.72 -11.21
C SER A 93 5.71 8.11 -10.52
N ILE A 94 5.55 7.10 -9.66
CA ILE A 94 6.68 6.50 -8.94
C ILE A 94 7.64 5.80 -9.93
N ASP A 95 8.84 6.36 -10.08
CA ASP A 95 9.98 5.66 -10.65
C ASP A 95 10.80 5.00 -9.54
N ILE A 96 10.62 3.68 -9.41
CA ILE A 96 11.23 2.91 -8.33
C ILE A 96 12.76 2.81 -8.43
N ASN A 97 13.35 3.11 -9.60
CA ASN A 97 14.80 3.09 -9.77
C ASN A 97 15.45 4.40 -9.30
N ASN A 98 14.66 5.48 -9.23
CA ASN A 98 15.12 6.81 -8.83
C ASN A 98 14.67 7.21 -7.41
N LEU A 99 13.73 6.47 -6.82
CA LEU A 99 13.32 6.64 -5.42
C LEU A 99 14.07 5.64 -4.54
N ASN A 100 14.72 6.13 -3.48
CA ASN A 100 15.43 5.26 -2.57
C ASN A 100 14.44 4.52 -1.67
N LEU A 101 14.39 3.20 -1.83
CA LEU A 101 13.88 2.33 -0.80
C LEU A 101 14.95 2.13 0.27
N TYR A 102 14.59 2.33 1.53
CA TYR A 102 15.46 1.94 2.63
C TYR A 102 14.94 0.67 3.28
N GLU A 103 15.86 -0.20 3.68
CA GLU A 103 15.58 -1.44 4.38
C GLU A 103 15.98 -1.32 5.86
N LYS A 104 15.06 -1.69 6.75
CA LYS A 104 15.35 -1.87 8.17
C LYS A 104 14.81 -3.23 8.62
N GLU A 105 15.69 -4.10 9.12
CA GLU A 105 15.32 -5.43 9.64
C GLU A 105 14.51 -6.29 8.64
N GLY A 106 14.84 -6.20 7.35
CA GLY A 106 14.12 -6.94 6.30
C GLY A 106 12.79 -6.33 5.89
N ILE A 107 12.47 -5.12 6.34
CA ILE A 107 11.26 -4.36 5.97
C ILE A 107 11.71 -3.15 5.15
N PHE A 108 11.19 -3.08 3.92
CA PHE A 108 11.43 -1.96 3.02
C PHE A 108 10.38 -0.87 3.26
N SER A 109 10.80 0.38 3.07
CA SER A 109 9.93 1.55 3.15
C SER A 109 10.40 2.60 2.15
N PHE A 110 9.48 3.48 1.75
CA PHE A 110 9.83 4.70 1.01
C PHE A 110 10.27 5.79 1.98
N ASP A 111 11.26 6.61 1.60
CA ASP A 111 11.45 7.91 2.24
C ASP A 111 10.35 8.85 1.78
N ARG A 112 9.46 9.24 2.70
CA ARG A 112 8.35 10.14 2.42
C ARG A 112 8.81 11.45 1.76
N ARG A 113 9.94 12.00 2.21
CA ARG A 113 10.46 13.27 1.71
C ARG A 113 10.88 13.15 0.26
N GLU A 114 11.47 12.02 -0.14
CA GLU A 114 11.85 11.78 -1.53
C GLU A 114 10.61 11.66 -2.42
N ILE A 115 9.56 10.98 -1.95
CA ILE A 115 8.27 10.91 -2.66
C ILE A 115 7.67 12.32 -2.84
N GLU A 116 7.63 13.11 -1.77
CA GLU A 116 7.10 14.49 -1.81
C GLU A 116 7.92 15.41 -2.72
N VAL A 117 9.26 15.33 -2.67
CA VAL A 117 10.15 16.10 -3.57
C VAL A 117 9.91 15.69 -5.02
N TYR A 118 9.90 14.39 -5.31
CA TYR A 118 9.66 13.87 -6.65
C TYR A 118 8.32 14.36 -7.22
N LEU A 119 7.26 14.35 -6.40
CA LEU A 119 5.96 14.87 -6.78
C LEU A 119 6.01 16.36 -7.11
N ASN A 120 6.58 17.16 -6.22
CA ASN A 120 6.67 18.61 -6.42
C ASN A 120 7.48 18.98 -7.67
N SER A 121 8.54 18.23 -7.97
CA SER A 121 9.36 18.45 -9.17
C SER A 121 8.62 18.08 -10.47
N ASN A 122 7.79 17.04 -10.47
CA ASN A 122 7.04 16.62 -11.65
C ASN A 122 5.75 17.42 -11.88
N ILE A 123 5.20 18.08 -10.86
CA ILE A 123 4.08 19.02 -11.01
C ILE A 123 4.53 20.34 -11.67
N MET A 124 5.80 20.73 -11.58
CA MET A 124 6.31 21.96 -12.23
C MET A 124 6.56 21.82 -13.74
N HIS A 125 6.32 20.64 -14.33
CA HIS A 125 6.55 20.36 -15.74
C HIS A 125 5.31 19.88 -16.51
N ALA A 126 4.12 19.95 -15.90
CA ALA A 126 2.83 19.66 -16.53
C ALA A 126 2.06 20.95 -16.85
#